data_AF-A0A1G1R3H8-F1
#
_entry.id   AF-A0A1G1R3H8-F1
#
_cell.length_a   1.000
_cell.length_b   1.000
_cell.length_c   1.000
_cell.angle_alpha   90.00
_cell.angle_beta   90.00
_cell.angle_gamma   90.00
#
_symmetry.space_group_name_H-M   'P 1'
#
loop_
_entity.id
_entity.type
_entity.pdbx_description
1 polymer ?
#
loop_
_entity_poly.entity_id
_entity_poly.type
_entity_poly.pdbx_seq_one_letter_code
_entity_poly.pdbx_strand_id
1 'polypeptide(L)'
;MVNMITLKELRPELPEVIKDIDGKLGRYIVTKRGKPVAVMMSPDDYEGLLETIEILSDKETAKRIKIAKKEIKEGKTVSLEELRRKIEKIDA
;
A
#
# COMPACT_ATOMS: atom_id res chain seq x y z
N MET A 1 -6.96 9.84 2.07
CA MET A 1 -8.43 10.12 2.09
C MET A 1 -8.93 9.98 0.67
N VAL A 2 -10.20 9.61 0.47
CA VAL A 2 -10.76 9.45 -0.88
C VAL A 2 -11.56 10.70 -1.25
N ASN A 3 -11.26 11.27 -2.41
CA ASN A 3 -11.93 12.43 -2.97
C ASN A 3 -13.10 11.99 -3.86
N MET A 4 -14.16 12.80 -3.94
CA MET A 4 -15.25 12.59 -4.89
C MET A 4 -15.22 13.67 -5.97
N ILE A 5 -15.39 13.27 -7.23
CA ILE A 5 -15.45 14.18 -8.37
C ILE A 5 -16.54 13.73 -9.33
N THR A 6 -17.32 14.64 -9.88
CA THR A 6 -18.26 14.27 -10.95
C THR A 6 -17.52 14.09 -12.27
N LEU A 7 -18.06 13.27 -13.17
CA LEU A 7 -17.52 13.09 -14.51
C LEU A 7 -17.45 14.41 -15.31
N LYS A 8 -18.31 15.39 -14.97
CA LYS A 8 -18.31 16.72 -15.59
C LYS A 8 -17.12 17.55 -15.11
N GLU A 9 -16.84 17.54 -13.80
CA GLU A 9 -15.71 18.25 -13.19
C GLU A 9 -14.36 17.59 -13.53
N LEU A 10 -14.34 16.26 -13.65
CA LEU A 10 -13.10 15.54 -13.95
C LEU A 10 -12.49 15.92 -15.30
N ARG A 11 -13.30 16.25 -16.31
CA ARG A 11 -12.78 16.55 -17.65
C ARG A 11 -11.81 17.73 -17.69
N PRO A 12 -12.16 18.92 -17.19
CA PRO A 12 -11.22 20.04 -17.14
C PRO A 12 -10.11 19.83 -16.10
N GLU A 13 -10.39 19.13 -15.00
CA GLU A 13 -9.44 18.97 -13.88
C GLU A 13 -8.52 17.74 -14.02
N LEU A 14 -8.63 16.96 -15.09
CA LEU A 14 -7.92 15.69 -15.24
C LEU A 14 -6.40 15.82 -15.02
N PRO A 15 -5.69 16.82 -15.57
CA PRO A 15 -4.25 16.96 -15.34
C PRO A 15 -3.87 17.11 -13.86
N GLU A 16 -4.59 17.94 -13.11
CA GLU A 16 -4.32 18.15 -11.68
C GLU A 16 -4.73 16.93 -10.85
N VAL A 17 -5.82 16.26 -11.21
CA VAL A 17 -6.23 14.99 -10.58
C VAL A 17 -5.15 13.92 -10.77
N ILE A 18 -4.58 13.78 -11.98
CA ILE A 18 -3.50 12.81 -12.23
C ILE A 18 -2.24 13.17 -11.44
N LYS A 19 -1.88 14.45 -11.37
CA LYS A 19 -0.74 14.92 -10.57
C LYS A 19 -0.92 14.64 -9.07
N ASP A 20 -2.14 14.77 -8.55
CA ASP A 20 -2.45 14.43 -7.15
C ASP A 20 -2.39 12.92 -6.90
N ILE A 21 -2.89 12.11 -7.83
CA ILE A 21 -2.81 10.66 -7.79
C ILE A 21 -1.35 10.19 -7.74
N ASP A 22 -0.53 10.68 -8.66
CA ASP A 22 0.88 10.29 -8.80
C ASP A 22 1.75 10.81 -7.64
N GLY A 23 1.62 12.09 -7.31
CA GLY A 23 2.52 12.74 -6.35
C GLY A 23 2.12 12.60 -4.88
N LYS A 24 0.87 12.23 -4.57
CA LYS A 24 0.35 12.28 -3.18
C LYS A 24 -0.47 11.05 -2.76
N LEU A 25 -0.43 9.96 -3.53
CA LEU A 25 -1.31 8.80 -3.33
C LEU A 25 -2.79 9.22 -3.27
N GLY A 26 -3.16 10.19 -4.11
CA GLY A 26 -4.52 10.66 -4.26
C GLY A 26 -5.43 9.53 -4.76
N ARG A 27 -6.62 9.41 -4.18
CA ARG A 27 -7.64 8.42 -4.60
C ARG A 27 -8.94 9.15 -4.87
N TYR A 28 -9.54 8.89 -6.03
CA TYR A 28 -10.76 9.58 -6.47
C TYR A 28 -11.86 8.59 -6.80
N ILE A 29 -13.08 8.86 -6.33
CA ILE A 29 -14.31 8.21 -6.80
C ILE A 29 -14.95 9.15 -7.82
N VAL A 30 -15.09 8.66 -9.05
CA VAL A 30 -15.75 9.38 -10.14
C VAL A 30 -17.23 9.06 -10.11
N THR A 31 -18.09 10.09 -10.14
CA THR A 31 -19.55 9.93 -10.15
C THR A 31 -20.18 10.38 -11.46
N LYS A 32 -21.23 9.69 -11.91
CA LYS A 32 -22.07 10.07 -13.06
C LYS A 32 -23.53 10.11 -12.61
N ARG A 33 -24.17 11.29 -12.71
CA ARG A 33 -25.54 11.52 -12.20
C ARG A 33 -25.68 11.10 -10.72
N GLY A 34 -24.70 11.50 -9.90
CA GLY A 34 -24.67 11.21 -8.46
C GLY A 34 -24.28 9.77 -8.08
N LYS A 35 -24.09 8.86 -9.06
CA LYS A 35 -23.72 7.47 -8.79
C LYS A 35 -22.22 7.24 -9.01
N PRO A 36 -21.48 6.61 -8.07
CA PRO A 36 -20.11 6.16 -8.30
C PRO A 36 -20.02 5.23 -9.51
N VAL A 37 -19.04 5.46 -10.38
CA VAL A 37 -18.84 4.66 -11.61
C VAL A 37 -17.40 4.22 -11.83
N ALA A 38 -16.41 4.88 -11.22
CA ALA A 38 -15.01 4.49 -11.30
C ALA A 38 -14.26 4.92 -10.04
N VAL A 39 -13.15 4.24 -9.77
CA VAL A 39 -12.13 4.67 -8.82
C VAL A 39 -10.85 4.91 -9.60
N MET A 40 -10.17 6.02 -9.31
CA MET A 40 -8.87 6.36 -9.88
C MET A 40 -7.84 6.43 -8.75
N MET A 41 -6.71 5.79 -8.95
CA MET A 41 -5.54 5.74 -8.06
C MET A 41 -4.29 5.44 -8.92
N SER A 42 -3.10 5.56 -8.35
CA SER A 42 -1.88 5.24 -9.09
C SER A 42 -1.75 3.71 -9.24
N PRO A 43 -1.03 3.23 -10.26
CA PRO A 43 -0.73 1.80 -10.40
C PRO A 43 -0.06 1.22 -9.14
N ASP A 44 0.95 1.89 -8.60
CA ASP A 44 1.66 1.47 -7.39
C ASP A 44 0.73 1.33 -6.17
N ASP A 45 -0.24 2.24 -6.03
CA ASP A 45 -1.21 2.18 -4.94
C ASP A 45 -2.20 1.01 -5.12
N TYR A 46 -2.62 0.75 -6.36
CA TYR A 46 -3.44 -0.41 -6.67
C TYR A 46 -2.69 -1.73 -6.40
N GLU A 47 -1.43 -1.84 -6.85
CA GLU A 47 -0.57 -3.00 -6.62
C GLU A 47 -0.31 -3.21 -5.12
N GLY A 48 0.00 -2.14 -4.38
CA GLY A 48 0.20 -2.22 -2.93
C GLY A 48 -1.05 -2.64 -2.16
N LEU A 49 -2.25 -2.27 -2.65
CA LEU A 49 -3.50 -2.77 -2.08
C LEU A 49 -3.69 -4.27 -2.34
N LEU A 50 -3.38 -4.74 -3.55
CA LEU A 50 -3.45 -6.17 -3.88
C LEU A 50 -2.46 -7.00 -3.05
N GLU A 51 -1.20 -6.56 -2.94
CA GLU A 51 -0.19 -7.20 -2.11
C GLU A 51 -0.63 -7.24 -0.64
N THR A 52 -1.19 -6.13 -0.13
CA THR A 52 -1.72 -6.08 1.24
C THR A 52 -2.84 -7.11 1.45
N ILE A 53 -3.76 -7.23 0.49
CA ILE A 53 -4.85 -8.22 0.54
C ILE A 53 -4.29 -9.64 0.50
N GLU A 54 -3.29 -9.90 -0.36
CA GLU A 54 -2.61 -11.19 -0.45
C GLU A 54 -2.00 -11.58 0.91
N ILE A 55 -1.22 -10.68 1.51
CA ILE A 55 -0.64 -10.89 2.84
C ILE A 55 -1.72 -11.15 3.91
N LEU A 56 -2.82 -10.40 3.88
CA LEU A 56 -3.91 -10.55 4.84
C LEU A 56 -4.73 -11.84 4.64
N SER A 57 -4.73 -12.38 3.42
CA SER A 57 -5.40 -13.64 3.09
C SER A 57 -4.68 -14.84 3.72
N ASP A 58 -3.36 -14.76 3.89
CA ASP A 58 -2.56 -15.73 4.63
C ASP A 58 -2.50 -15.37 6.13
N LYS A 59 -3.35 -16.04 6.91
CA LYS A 59 -3.44 -15.85 8.37
C LYS A 59 -2.12 -16.10 9.10
N GLU A 60 -1.31 -17.07 8.66
CA GLU A 60 -0.03 -17.38 9.30
C GLU A 60 0.98 -16.27 9.03
N THR A 61 1.08 -15.81 7.78
CA THR A 61 1.93 -14.67 7.43
C THR A 61 1.52 -13.40 8.17
N ALA A 62 0.22 -13.08 8.22
CA ALA A 62 -0.28 -11.94 8.98
C ALA A 62 0.07 -12.03 10.49
N LYS A 63 -0.03 -13.22 11.08
CA LYS A 63 0.35 -13.48 12.48
C LYS A 63 1.85 -13.29 12.69
N ARG A 64 2.70 -13.83 11.81
CA ARG A 64 4.17 -13.64 11.89
C ARG A 64 4.54 -12.15 11.82
N ILE A 65 3.95 -11.39 10.90
CA ILE A 65 4.16 -9.94 10.78
C ILE A 65 3.76 -9.21 12.07
N LYS A 66 2.63 -9.58 12.68
CA LYS A 66 2.19 -8.99 13.96
C LYS A 66 3.18 -9.25 15.10
N ILE A 67 3.72 -10.47 15.19
CA ILE A 67 4.74 -10.84 16.17
C ILE A 67 6.02 -10.05 15.92
N ALA A 68 6.53 -10.04 14.69
CA ALA A 68 7.73 -9.30 14.32
C ALA A 68 7.61 -7.79 14.65
N LYS A 69 6.45 -7.17 14.39
CA LYS A 69 6.19 -5.78 14.78
C LYS A 69 6.26 -5.54 16.30
N LYS A 70 5.89 -6.53 17.12
CA LYS A 70 6.03 -6.47 18.58
C LYS A 70 7.49 -6.61 18.99
N GLU A 71 8.21 -7.57 18.42
CA GLU A 71 9.62 -7.80 18.68
C GLU A 71 10.49 -6.58 18.34
N ILE A 72 10.21 -5.90 17.22
CA ILE A 72 10.87 -4.64 16.86
C ILE A 72 10.67 -3.57 17.94
N LYS A 73 9.44 -3.41 18.45
CA LYS A 73 9.15 -2.45 19.53
C LYS A 73 9.84 -2.81 20.85
N GLU A 74 10.07 -4.09 21.09
CA GLU A 74 10.78 -4.61 22.26
C GLU A 74 12.31 -4.61 22.07
N GLY A 75 12.82 -4.15 20.93
CA GLY A 75 14.26 -4.15 20.62
C GLY A 75 14.83 -5.54 20.33
N LYS A 76 13.97 -6.54 20.10
CA LYS A 76 14.36 -7.91 19.73
C LYS A 76 14.68 -7.99 18.23
N THR A 77 15.70 -7.26 17.82
CA THR A 77 16.21 -7.26 16.45
C THR A 77 17.67 -7.69 16.44
N VAL A 78 18.15 -8.11 15.27
CA VAL A 78 19.57 -8.39 15.03
C VAL A 78 20.13 -7.36 14.07
N SER A 79 21.41 -7.01 14.21
CA SER A 79 22.06 -6.15 13.23
C SER A 79 22.28 -6.91 11.91
N LEU A 80 22.45 -6.18 10.81
CA LEU A 80 22.76 -6.77 9.51
C LEU A 80 24.06 -7.60 9.56
N GLU A 81 25.06 -7.15 10.31
CA GLU A 81 26.33 -7.86 10.50
C GLU A 81 26.16 -9.17 11.28
N GLU A 82 25.35 -9.16 12.35
CA GLU A 82 25.02 -10.37 13.10
C GLU A 82 24.22 -11.36 12.24
N LEU A 83 23.27 -10.88 11.45
CA LEU A 83 22.49 -11.70 10.53
C LEU A 83 23.38 -12.39 9.49
N ARG A 84 24.30 -11.66 8.86
CA ARG A 84 25.26 -12.23 7.88
C ARG A 84 26.08 -13.36 8.50
N ARG A 85 26.65 -13.13 9.69
CA ARG A 85 27.41 -14.16 10.42
C ARG A 85 26.58 -15.39 10.78
N LYS A 86 25.27 -15.23 11.05
CA LYS A 86 24.37 -16.36 11.32
C LYS A 86 24.08 -17.17 10.06
N ILE A 87 23.85 -16.52 8.93
CA ILE A 87 23.57 -17.19 7.65
C ILE A 87 24.82 -17.90 7.11
N GLU A 88 25.99 -17.26 7.13
CA GLU A 88 27.26 -17.87 6.69
C GLU A 88 27.63 -19.12 7.49
N LYS A 89 27.20 -19.22 8.75
CA LYS A 89 27.40 -20.42 9.61
C LYS A 89 26.38 -21.53 9.37
N ILE A 90 25.27 -21.25 8.68
CA ILE A 90 24.26 -22.26 8.33
C ILE A 90 24.68 -23.02 7.06
N ASP A 91 25.41 -22.34 6.16
CA ASP A 91 25.89 -22.90 4.89
C ASP A 91 27.28 -23.60 5.01
N ALA A 92 27.84 -23.70 6.22
CA ALA A 92 29.15 -24.31 6.51
C ALA A 92 29.01 -25.56 7.39
#